data_AF-A0A3M2GRU4-F1
#
_entry.id   AF-A0A3M2GRU4-F1
#
_cell.length_a   1.000
_cell.length_b   1.000
_cell.length_c   1.000
_cell.angle_alpha   90.00
_cell.angle_beta   90.00
_cell.angle_gamma   90.00
#
_symmetry.space_group_name_H-M   'P 1'
#
loop_
_entity.id
_entity.type
_entity.pdbx_description
1 polymer ?
#
loop_
_entity_poly.entity_id
_entity_poly.type
_entity_poly.pdbx_seq_one_letter_code
_entity_poly.pdbx_strand_id
1 'polypeptide(L)' 'MIKDLLNYSLAFYMWLVLGRAALSFFTTDRRNFFYNMLYLPTEPAYRLYRRLLPCCHTLALVLSLMLVRYLVVKHL' A
#
# COMPACT_ATOMS: atom_id res chain seq x y z
N MET A 1 17.87 -15.15 3.27
CA MET A 1 16.95 -15.57 2.18
C MET A 1 15.48 -15.27 2.48
N ILE A 2 14.84 -15.92 3.47
CA ILE A 2 13.42 -15.63 3.81
C ILE A 2 13.23 -14.18 4.32
N LYS A 3 14.18 -13.70 5.15
CA LYS A 3 14.15 -12.33 5.69
C LYS A 3 14.23 -11.28 4.59
N ASP A 4 15.13 -11.49 3.65
CA ASP A 4 15.34 -10.58 2.51
C ASP A 4 14.12 -10.57 1.60
N LEU A 5 13.58 -11.74 1.26
CA LEU A 5 12.36 -11.85 0.44
C LEU A 5 11.17 -11.14 1.09
N LEU A 6 11.00 -11.30 2.42
CA LEU A 6 9.94 -10.63 3.16
C LEU A 6 10.15 -9.11 3.15
N ASN A 7 11.36 -8.62 3.44
CA ASN A 7 11.64 -7.19 3.43
C ASN A 7 11.44 -6.56 2.03
N TYR A 8 11.92 -7.22 0.98
CA TYR A 8 11.75 -6.76 -0.41
C TYR A 8 10.28 -6.78 -0.85
N SER A 9 9.53 -7.82 -0.53
CA SER A 9 8.10 -7.91 -0.88
C SER A 9 7.25 -6.86 -0.16
N LEU A 10 7.53 -6.60 1.12
CA LEU A 10 6.91 -5.51 1.88
C LEU A 10 7.26 -4.14 1.30
N ALA A 11 8.54 -3.89 0.99
CA ALA A 11 8.96 -2.64 0.37
C ALA A 11 8.29 -2.46 -1.00
N PHE A 12 8.22 -3.51 -1.81
CA PHE A 12 7.54 -3.50 -3.10
C PHE A 12 6.05 -3.17 -2.96
N TYR A 13 5.36 -3.82 -2.03
CA TYR A 13 3.94 -3.57 -1.78
C TYR A 13 3.68 -2.14 -1.27
N MET A 14 4.56 -1.63 -0.40
CA MET A 14 4.52 -0.24 0.05
C MET A 14 4.64 0.75 -1.11
N TRP A 15 5.58 0.49 -2.04
CA TRP A 15 5.72 1.30 -3.26
C TRP A 15 4.50 1.22 -4.18
N LEU A 16 3.81 0.08 -4.28
CA LEU A 16 2.55 -0.02 -5.05
C LEU A 16 1.46 0.89 -4.46
N VAL A 17 1.29 0.87 -3.14
CA VAL A 17 0.33 1.72 -2.42
C VAL A 17 0.69 3.20 -2.61
N LEU A 18 1.96 3.55 -2.43
CA LEU A 18 2.46 4.91 -2.66
C LEU A 18 2.26 5.34 -4.10
N GLY A 19 2.55 4.47 -5.07
CA GLY A 19 2.32 4.73 -6.50
C GLY A 19 0.86 5.01 -6.82
N ARG A 20 -0.08 4.24 -6.23
CA ARG A 20 -1.52 4.50 -6.36
C ARG A 20 -1.90 5.85 -5.75
N ALA A 21 -1.42 6.14 -4.54
CA ALA A 21 -1.70 7.41 -3.87
C ALA A 21 -1.14 8.59 -4.67
N ALA A 22 0.09 8.48 -5.18
CA ALA A 22 0.72 9.43 -6.07
C ALA A 22 -0.11 9.64 -7.35
N LEU A 23 -0.51 8.57 -8.03
CA LEU A 23 -1.36 8.65 -9.21
C LEU A 23 -2.71 9.30 -8.90
N SER A 24 -3.30 9.04 -7.73
CA SER A 24 -4.60 9.60 -7.35
C SER A 24 -4.60 11.12 -7.23
N PHE A 25 -3.44 11.77 -7.01
CA PHE A 25 -3.33 13.22 -7.08
C PHE A 25 -3.47 13.77 -8.50
N PHE A 26 -3.12 12.98 -9.52
CA PHE A 26 -3.25 13.38 -10.92
C PHE A 26 -4.57 12.89 -11.54
N THR A 27 -4.91 11.61 -11.33
CA THR A 27 -6.11 10.99 -11.87
C THR A 27 -6.60 9.84 -11.00
N THR A 28 -7.90 9.77 -10.81
CA THR A 28 -8.59 8.67 -10.09
C THR A 28 -9.50 7.87 -11.02
N ASP A 29 -9.38 8.07 -12.34
CA ASP A 29 -10.23 7.38 -13.32
C ASP A 29 -9.81 5.92 -13.50
N ARG A 30 -10.75 5.00 -13.22
CA ARG A 30 -10.57 3.55 -13.34
C ARG A 30 -10.48 3.03 -14.77
N ARG A 31 -10.78 3.86 -15.77
CA ARG A 31 -10.55 3.54 -17.19
C ARG A 31 -9.09 3.68 -17.59
N ASN A 32 -8.28 4.43 -16.82
CA ASN A 32 -6.85 4.52 -17.05
C ASN A 32 -6.19 3.19 -16.69
N PHE A 33 -5.50 2.58 -17.67
CA PHE A 33 -4.78 1.33 -17.49
C PHE A 33 -3.81 1.38 -16.29
N PHE A 34 -2.98 2.43 -16.19
CA PHE A 34 -2.01 2.58 -15.11
C PHE A 34 -2.66 2.69 -13.73
N TYR A 35 -3.74 3.47 -13.61
CA TYR A 35 -4.45 3.60 -12.35
C TYR A 35 -5.10 2.27 -11.96
N ASN A 36 -5.75 1.59 -12.92
CA ASN A 36 -6.42 0.32 -12.67
C ASN A 36 -5.44 -0.80 -12.29
N MET A 37 -4.25 -0.82 -12.90
CA MET A 37 -3.18 -1.77 -12.59
C MET A 37 -2.71 -1.66 -11.14
N LEU A 38 -2.61 -0.44 -10.60
CA LEU A 38 -2.24 -0.22 -9.20
C LEU A 38 -3.44 -0.39 -8.25
N TYR A 39 -4.63 -0.05 -8.72
CA TYR A 39 -5.88 -0.12 -7.96
C TYR A 39 -6.24 -1.58 -7.62
N LEU A 40 -6.26 -2.49 -8.59
CA LEU A 40 -6.66 -3.90 -8.41
C LEU A 40 -5.93 -4.61 -7.25
N PRO A 41 -4.58 -4.62 -7.19
CA PRO A 41 -3.86 -5.33 -6.12
C PRO A 41 -3.89 -4.61 -4.77
N THR A 42 -4.10 -3.29 -4.74
CA THR A 42 -4.10 -2.51 -3.49
C THR A 42 -5.49 -2.35 -2.90
N GLU A 43 -6.56 -2.45 -3.70
CA GLU A 43 -7.94 -2.29 -3.25
C GLU A 43 -8.39 -3.21 -2.10
N PRO A 44 -8.03 -4.50 -2.03
CA PRO A 44 -8.41 -5.32 -0.89
C PRO A 44 -7.85 -4.78 0.43
N ALA A 45 -6.61 -4.27 0.43
CA ALA A 45 -6.03 -3.61 1.60
C ALA A 45 -6.77 -2.31 1.90
N TYR A 46 -6.96 -1.44 0.91
CA TYR A 46 -7.69 -0.17 1.08
C TYR A 46 -9.11 -0.39 1.62
N ARG A 47 -9.80 -1.44 1.20
CA ARG A 47 -11.14 -1.81 1.69
C ARG A 47 -11.11 -2.18 3.17
N LEU A 48 -10.09 -2.94 3.60
CA LEU A 48 -9.91 -3.30 5.01
C LEU A 48 -9.71 -2.05 5.88
N TYR A 49 -8.81 -1.16 5.46
CA TYR A 49 -8.53 0.09 6.19
C TYR A 49 -9.69 1.06 6.17
N ARG A 50 -10.46 1.15 5.07
CA ARG A 50 -11.66 1.99 5.00
C ARG A 50 -12.76 1.53 5.94
N ARG A 51 -12.84 0.22 6.23
CA ARG A 51 -13.77 -0.35 7.20
C ARG A 51 -13.36 -0.06 8.64
N LEU A 52 -12.06 0.00 8.93
CA LEU A 52 -11.52 0.27 10.26
C LEU A 52 -11.46 1.78 10.57
N LEU A 53 -11.05 2.60 9.60
CA LEU A 53 -10.78 4.03 9.75
C LEU A 53 -11.28 4.81 8.53
N PRO A 54 -12.56 5.25 8.53
CA PRO A 54 -13.18 5.88 7.35
C PRO A 54 -12.58 7.26 7.01
N CYS A 55 -12.14 8.03 8.01
CA CYS A 55 -11.71 9.43 7.81
C CYS A 55 -10.29 9.58 7.22
N CYS A 56 -9.39 8.61 7.43
CA CYS A 56 -7.98 8.71 7.04
C CYS A 56 -7.39 7.40 6.50
N HIS A 57 -8.17 6.63 5.75
CA HIS A 57 -7.81 5.26 5.33
C HIS A 57 -6.48 5.17 4.54
N THR A 58 -6.17 6.13 3.66
CA THR A 58 -4.91 6.14 2.90
C THR A 58 -3.69 6.34 3.80
N LEU A 59 -3.74 7.33 4.69
CA LEU A 59 -2.67 7.60 5.66
C LEU A 59 -2.49 6.43 6.63
N ALA A 60 -3.59 5.88 7.13
CA ALA A 60 -3.57 4.72 8.02
C ALA A 60 -2.89 3.50 7.37
N LEU A 61 -3.15 3.27 6.09
CA LEU A 61 -2.57 2.15 5.33
C LEU A 61 -1.07 2.35 5.05
N VAL A 62 -0.64 3.58 4.77
CA VAL A 62 0.79 3.88 4.61
C VAL A 62 1.54 3.78 5.93
N LEU A 63 0.98 4.33 7.02
CA LEU A 63 1.57 4.28 8.35
C LEU A 63 1.69 2.85 8.87
N SER A 64 0.64 2.03 8.67
CA SER A 64 0.68 0.63 9.07
C SER A 64 1.73 -0.16 8.28
N LEU A 65 1.87 0.08 6.97
CA LEU A 65 2.93 -0.55 6.16
C LEU A 65 4.33 -0.14 6.61
N MET A 66 4.54 1.14 6.94
CA MET A 66 5.80 1.59 7.54
C MET A 66 6.09 0.90 8.86
N LEU A 67 5.08 0.74 9.71
CA LEU A 67 5.21 0.13 11.03
C LEU A 67 5.52 -1.37 10.92
N VAL A 68 4.83 -2.09 10.02
CA VAL A 68 5.12 -3.50 9.73
C VAL A 68 6.54 -3.65 9.17
N ARG A 69 6.95 -2.79 8.23
CA ARG A 69 8.32 -2.82 7.70
C ARG A 69 9.36 -2.57 8.78
N TYR A 70 9.14 -1.60 9.66
CA TYR A 70 10.04 -1.33 10.79
C TYR A 70 10.16 -2.53 11.74
N LEU A 71 9.02 -3.15 12.08
CA LEU A 71 9.00 -4.35 12.92
C LEU A 71 9.76 -5.50 12.28
N VAL A 72 9.58 -5.72 10.97
CA VAL A 72 10.29 -6.78 10.23
C VAL A 72 11.80 -6.52 10.21
N VAL A 73 12.24 -5.29 9.96
CA VAL A 73 13.68 -4.96 9.92
C VAL A 73 14.33 -5.02 11.30
N LYS A 74 13.60 -4.73 12.37
CA LYS A 74 14.13 -4.70 13.73
C LYS A 74 14.08 -6.05 14.44
N HIS A 75 13.08 -6.88 14.16
CA HIS A 75 12.85 -8.16 14.86
C HIS A 75 13.22 -9.41 14.06
N LEU A 76 13.51 -9.29 12.77
CA LEU A 76 13.98 -10.39 11.93
C LEU A 76 15.46 -10.17 11.56
#